data_AF-A0A3D4QZI6-F1
#
_entry.id   AF-A0A3D4QZI6-F1
#
_cell.length_a   1.000
_cell.length_b   1.000
_cell.length_c   1.000
_cell.angle_alpha   90.00
_cell.angle_beta   90.00
_cell.angle_gamma   90.00
#
_symmetry.space_group_name_H-M   'P 1'
#
loop_
_entity.id
_entity.type
_entity.pdbx_description
1 polymer ?
#
loop_
_entity_poly.entity_id
_entity_poly.type
_entity_poly.pdbx_seq_one_letter_code
_entity_poly.pdbx_strand_id
1 'polypeptide(L)'
;DERRKIKESGVKIIDATCPKVGYVQAIIKKHTALDYTVIIAGDREHPEVDGLWGYTEGRGIIVSTVEDAEKLPAMEKVCIVAQTTQDSDHYRRIVQKIQKKSPQAVVFNTICSSTERRQEEIIALASEMDALFVVGGKNSANTRRLADLAEKQNTPTFHIETAEEIKNLDLTPYQSIGVSAGASTPNWIIDQIMDNLTERQGRSHQKMGLLLKIWLWMVKTDFYSALGAGCLALTGMLLQKIPVRFSSIAVAAFFVYAMHVLNRLISTRESGLIGSFREKSYLRHKKYFRLAAVASLAIALVLSLANSKLSFLLLFIISLAGGLYNMKILPGNRRFQRLRDIPGSKNFFTAVAWGIATAILPAVSENQTFSAGMAVAFVLTFSLVFIRSAMSDIMDIQSDKLLGRETIPVIIGKEKTQVLLKIILMILLIILLISPAAGWTGPLSLFLVLCVLYIWICFRLCDRRSGLSGATIEGLLETSYIIAGFAVWGWFVIR
;
A
#
# COMPACT_ATOMS: atom_id res chain seq x y z
N ASP A 1 21.61 -30.30 13.75
CA ASP A 1 21.07 -30.90 15.00
C ASP A 1 19.78 -30.28 15.53
N GLU A 2 19.66 -28.96 15.65
CA GLU A 2 18.47 -28.31 16.23
C GLU A 2 17.16 -28.71 15.52
N ARG A 3 17.13 -28.69 14.18
CA ARG A 3 15.99 -29.16 13.39
C ARG A 3 15.58 -30.61 13.70
N ARG A 4 16.54 -31.48 14.04
CA ARG A 4 16.25 -32.88 14.42
C ARG A 4 15.57 -32.93 15.77
N LYS A 5 16.09 -32.19 16.76
CA LYS A 5 15.49 -32.07 18.11
C LYS A 5 14.05 -31.54 18.06
N ILE A 6 13.78 -30.53 17.22
CA ILE A 6 12.42 -29.99 17.04
C ILE A 6 11.50 -31.01 16.38
N LYS A 7 11.98 -31.84 15.44
CA LYS A 7 11.17 -32.93 14.86
C LYS A 7 10.83 -33.99 15.91
N GLU A 8 11.81 -34.35 16.74
CA GLU A 8 11.66 -35.36 17.80
C GLU A 8 10.67 -34.94 18.90
N SER A 9 10.42 -33.63 19.10
CA SER A 9 9.44 -33.15 20.08
C SER A 9 7.98 -33.27 19.64
N GLY A 10 7.71 -33.78 18.43
CA GLY A 10 6.35 -34.00 17.92
C GLY A 10 5.59 -32.73 17.52
N VAL A 11 6.24 -31.56 17.52
CA VAL A 11 5.61 -30.30 17.08
C VAL A 11 5.47 -30.25 15.56
N LYS A 12 4.40 -29.59 15.10
CA LYS A 12 4.23 -29.30 13.68
C LYS A 12 5.21 -28.20 13.25
N ILE A 13 6.20 -28.55 12.45
CA ILE A 13 7.18 -27.60 11.91
C ILE A 13 6.66 -27.01 10.60
N ILE A 14 6.61 -25.67 10.53
CA ILE A 14 6.45 -24.93 9.28
C ILE A 14 7.80 -24.32 8.95
N ASP A 15 8.47 -24.87 7.94
CA ASP A 15 9.78 -24.38 7.49
C ASP A 15 9.59 -23.23 6.50
N ALA A 16 9.89 -22.02 6.96
CA ALA A 16 9.84 -20.80 6.16
C ALA A 16 11.22 -20.41 5.60
N THR A 17 12.21 -21.32 5.61
CA THR A 17 13.54 -21.06 5.03
C THR A 17 13.39 -20.68 3.56
N CYS A 18 14.04 -19.58 3.16
CA CYS A 18 14.03 -19.12 1.78
C CYS A 18 14.55 -20.23 0.84
N PRO A 19 13.86 -20.54 -0.28
CA PRO A 19 14.34 -21.55 -1.24
C PRO A 19 15.75 -21.30 -1.76
N LYS A 20 16.20 -20.03 -1.81
CA LYS A 20 17.57 -19.67 -2.18
C LYS A 20 18.59 -20.10 -1.14
N VAL A 21 18.27 -19.95 0.16
CA VAL A 21 19.10 -20.49 1.25
C VAL A 21 19.11 -22.01 1.22
N GLY A 22 17.96 -22.65 0.96
CA GLY A 22 17.86 -24.10 0.79
C GLY A 22 18.73 -24.63 -0.36
N TYR A 23 18.88 -23.87 -1.45
CA TYR A 23 19.80 -24.20 -2.54
C TYR A 23 21.27 -24.17 -2.08
N VAL A 24 21.67 -23.17 -1.28
CA VAL A 24 23.03 -23.12 -0.70
C VAL A 24 23.26 -24.32 0.22
N GLN A 25 22.29 -24.65 1.08
CA GLN A 25 22.36 -25.84 1.94
C GLN A 25 22.56 -27.13 1.13
N ALA A 26 21.89 -27.25 -0.02
CA ALA A 26 22.06 -28.40 -0.92
C ALA A 26 23.45 -28.46 -1.56
N ILE A 27 24.02 -27.31 -1.97
CA ILE A 27 25.41 -27.22 -2.47
C ILE A 27 26.39 -27.68 -1.40
N ILE A 28 26.27 -27.12 -0.18
CA ILE A 28 27.14 -27.45 0.95
C ILE A 28 27.09 -28.95 1.21
N LYS A 29 25.89 -29.52 1.38
CA LYS A 29 25.70 -30.95 1.65
C LYS A 29 26.33 -31.84 0.57
N LYS A 30 26.17 -31.49 -0.71
CA LYS A 30 26.78 -32.24 -1.82
C LYS A 30 28.31 -32.23 -1.74
N HIS A 31 28.92 -31.08 -1.50
CA HIS A 31 30.39 -30.96 -1.53
C HIS A 31 31.02 -31.52 -0.25
N THR A 32 30.38 -31.36 0.90
CA THR A 32 30.78 -32.04 2.15
C THR A 32 30.79 -33.57 1.96
N ALA A 33 29.79 -34.15 1.29
CA ALA A 33 29.74 -35.58 0.99
C ALA A 33 30.82 -36.05 -0.01
N LEU A 34 31.47 -35.13 -0.74
CA LEU A 34 32.58 -35.38 -1.67
C LEU A 34 33.96 -35.06 -1.06
N ASP A 35 33.99 -34.87 0.26
CA ASP A 35 35.17 -34.52 1.06
C ASP A 35 35.79 -33.15 0.74
N TYR A 36 34.98 -32.17 0.36
CA TYR A 36 35.44 -30.79 0.24
C TYR A 36 35.40 -30.06 1.59
N THR A 37 36.39 -29.21 1.82
CA THR A 37 36.32 -28.13 2.82
C THR A 37 35.43 -27.03 2.27
N VAL A 38 34.38 -26.66 3.00
CA VAL A 38 33.42 -25.66 2.56
C VAL A 38 33.78 -24.31 3.18
N ILE A 39 34.12 -23.33 2.36
CA ILE A 39 34.32 -21.95 2.79
C ILE A 39 33.02 -21.17 2.59
N ILE A 40 32.50 -20.61 3.68
CA ILE A 40 31.31 -19.76 3.68
C ILE A 40 31.77 -18.31 3.83
N ALA A 41 31.66 -17.54 2.75
CA ALA A 41 31.96 -16.11 2.77
C ALA A 41 30.73 -15.34 3.28
N GLY A 42 30.78 -14.84 4.51
CA GLY A 42 29.65 -14.19 5.18
C GLY A 42 29.96 -13.82 6.63
N ASP A 43 29.01 -13.16 7.28
CA ASP A 43 29.16 -12.68 8.64
C ASP A 43 29.02 -13.82 9.66
N ARG A 44 30.06 -14.07 10.45
CA ARG A 44 30.10 -15.17 11.46
C ARG A 44 28.93 -15.15 12.44
N GLU A 45 28.41 -13.98 12.79
CA GLU A 45 27.31 -13.83 13.75
C GLU A 45 25.92 -13.92 13.10
N HIS A 46 25.84 -14.09 11.79
CA HIS A 46 24.56 -14.06 11.08
C HIS A 46 23.85 -15.44 11.15
N PRO A 47 22.54 -15.49 11.50
CA PRO A 47 21.80 -16.76 11.63
C PRO A 47 21.80 -17.62 10.37
N GLU A 48 21.82 -16.99 9.19
CA GLU A 48 21.96 -17.72 7.93
C GLU A 48 23.31 -18.46 7.85
N VAL A 49 24.40 -17.80 8.23
CA VAL A 49 25.75 -18.39 8.17
C VAL A 49 25.90 -19.53 9.17
N ASP A 50 25.37 -19.38 10.38
CA ASP A 50 25.29 -20.47 11.37
C ASP A 50 24.47 -21.67 10.81
N GLY A 51 23.31 -21.36 10.24
CA GLY A 51 22.46 -22.36 9.58
C GLY A 51 23.15 -23.07 8.43
N LEU A 52 23.93 -22.37 7.59
CA LEU A 52 24.72 -22.95 6.50
C LEU A 52 25.90 -23.79 7.02
N TRP A 53 26.61 -23.28 8.03
CA TRP A 53 27.72 -23.97 8.67
C TRP A 53 27.28 -25.30 9.27
N GLY A 54 26.07 -25.37 9.84
CA GLY A 54 25.47 -26.61 10.34
C GLY A 54 25.30 -27.73 9.31
N TYR A 55 25.34 -27.45 7.99
CA TYR A 55 25.31 -28.45 6.92
C TYR A 55 26.71 -28.92 6.47
N THR A 56 27.77 -28.36 7.04
CA THR A 56 29.16 -28.67 6.64
C THR A 56 29.74 -29.90 7.32
N GLU A 57 29.01 -30.50 8.28
CA GLU A 57 29.45 -31.66 9.08
C GLU A 57 30.85 -31.47 9.71
N GLY A 58 31.13 -30.24 10.18
CA GLY A 58 32.40 -29.88 10.82
C GLY A 58 33.53 -29.50 9.87
N ARG A 59 33.32 -29.56 8.54
CA ARG A 59 34.32 -29.21 7.52
C ARG A 59 34.18 -27.77 6.98
N GLY A 60 33.41 -26.94 7.68
CA GLY A 60 33.10 -25.57 7.30
C GLY A 60 34.08 -24.56 7.88
N ILE A 61 34.54 -23.62 7.06
CA ILE A 61 35.30 -22.44 7.50
C ILE A 61 34.53 -21.18 7.12
N ILE A 62 34.29 -20.30 8.10
CA ILE A 62 33.64 -19.00 7.86
C ILE A 62 34.72 -17.95 7.63
N VAL A 63 34.56 -17.17 6.55
CA VAL A 63 35.48 -16.08 6.16
C VAL A 63 34.66 -14.80 6.04
N SER A 64 34.91 -13.83 6.92
CA SER A 64 34.19 -12.56 6.92
C SER A 64 34.94 -11.48 6.12
N THR A 65 36.29 -11.54 6.12
CA THR A 65 37.13 -10.49 5.52
C THR A 65 38.13 -11.04 4.50
N VAL A 66 38.79 -10.12 3.77
CA VAL A 66 39.86 -10.47 2.83
C VAL A 66 41.09 -10.97 3.60
N GLU A 67 41.35 -10.42 4.79
CA GLU A 67 42.43 -10.80 5.69
C GLU A 67 42.21 -12.21 6.26
N ASP A 68 40.96 -12.59 6.53
CA ASP A 68 40.61 -13.97 6.92
C ASP A 68 40.94 -14.94 5.78
N ALA A 69 40.61 -14.59 4.54
CA ALA A 69 40.96 -15.38 3.36
C ALA A 69 42.48 -15.53 3.18
N GLU A 70 43.25 -14.49 3.50
CA GLU A 70 44.71 -14.51 3.46
C GLU A 70 45.34 -15.39 4.54
N LYS A 71 44.67 -15.65 5.66
CA LYS A 71 45.17 -16.54 6.72
C LYS A 71 44.94 -18.02 6.42
N LEU A 72 44.11 -18.35 5.44
CA LEU A 72 43.80 -19.74 5.11
C LEU A 72 45.02 -20.49 4.56
N PRO A 73 45.22 -21.76 4.93
CA PRO A 73 46.22 -22.62 4.30
C PRO A 73 45.81 -22.98 2.86
N ALA A 74 46.75 -23.50 2.08
CA ALA A 74 46.43 -24.12 0.80
C ALA A 74 45.66 -25.43 1.04
N MET A 75 44.62 -25.67 0.23
CA MET A 75 43.74 -26.83 0.34
C MET A 75 43.42 -27.34 -1.06
N GLU A 76 43.33 -28.66 -1.24
CA GLU A 76 43.07 -29.25 -2.57
C GLU A 76 41.58 -29.20 -2.94
N LYS A 77 40.71 -29.71 -2.05
CA LYS A 77 39.26 -29.76 -2.28
C LYS A 77 38.55 -28.66 -1.53
N VAL A 78 38.35 -27.52 -2.19
CA VAL A 78 37.67 -26.35 -1.61
C VAL A 78 36.39 -26.04 -2.37
N CYS A 79 35.29 -25.86 -1.66
CA CYS A 79 34.04 -25.35 -2.19
C CYS A 79 33.75 -24.00 -1.54
N ILE A 80 33.59 -22.95 -2.33
CA ILE A 80 33.32 -21.59 -1.83
C ILE A 80 31.87 -21.24 -2.12
N VAL A 81 31.13 -20.87 -1.08
CA VAL A 81 29.75 -20.33 -1.16
C VAL A 81 29.70 -18.97 -0.47
N ALA A 82 28.70 -18.17 -0.81
CA ALA A 82 28.40 -16.88 -0.18
C ALA A 82 27.12 -16.95 0.67
N GLN A 83 27.08 -16.16 1.73
CA GLN A 83 25.81 -15.75 2.34
C GLN A 83 24.94 -15.05 1.28
N THR A 84 23.64 -15.32 1.26
CA THR A 84 22.73 -14.82 0.20
C THR A 84 22.60 -13.30 0.16
N THR A 85 22.90 -12.62 1.27
CA THR A 85 22.92 -11.15 1.41
C THR A 85 24.31 -10.54 1.33
N GLN A 86 25.33 -11.32 0.96
CA GLN A 86 26.71 -10.82 0.89
C GLN A 86 26.89 -9.78 -0.23
N ASP A 87 27.90 -8.95 -0.07
CA ASP A 87 28.36 -8.02 -1.08
C ASP A 87 29.09 -8.70 -2.23
N SER A 88 28.67 -8.39 -3.45
CA SER A 88 29.21 -8.98 -4.67
C SER A 88 30.71 -8.69 -4.86
N ASP A 89 31.14 -7.46 -4.58
CA ASP A 89 32.54 -7.06 -4.73
C ASP A 89 33.45 -7.66 -3.67
N HIS A 90 33.02 -7.63 -2.42
CA HIS A 90 33.74 -8.24 -1.30
C HIS A 90 33.87 -9.75 -1.48
N TYR A 91 32.79 -10.44 -1.87
CA TYR A 91 32.83 -11.87 -2.17
C TYR A 91 33.84 -12.17 -3.27
N ARG A 92 33.83 -11.39 -4.36
CA ARG A 92 34.79 -11.53 -5.47
C ARG A 92 36.25 -11.41 -4.99
N ARG A 93 36.54 -10.43 -4.12
CA ARG A 93 37.88 -10.24 -3.53
C ARG A 93 38.29 -11.41 -2.64
N ILE A 94 37.37 -11.93 -1.81
CA ILE A 94 37.61 -13.14 -1.00
C ILE A 94 37.92 -14.34 -1.88
N VAL A 95 37.09 -14.60 -2.90
CA VAL A 95 37.29 -15.71 -3.85
C VAL A 95 38.66 -15.62 -4.53
N GLN A 96 39.04 -14.44 -5.02
CA GLN A 96 40.34 -14.24 -5.66
C GLN A 96 41.52 -14.57 -4.74
N LYS A 97 41.44 -14.19 -3.45
CA LYS A 97 42.50 -14.53 -2.48
C LYS A 97 42.58 -16.02 -2.19
N ILE A 98 41.42 -16.69 -2.09
CA ILE A 98 41.37 -18.13 -1.85
C ILE A 98 41.91 -18.89 -3.07
N GLN A 99 41.48 -18.52 -4.29
CA GLN A 99 41.91 -19.18 -5.52
C GLN A 99 43.42 -19.04 -5.79
N LYS A 100 44.06 -17.97 -5.31
CA LYS A 100 45.54 -17.85 -5.38
C LYS A 100 46.26 -18.96 -4.59
N LYS A 101 45.66 -19.46 -3.51
CA LYS A 101 46.23 -20.54 -2.67
C LYS A 101 45.68 -21.92 -3.01
N SER A 102 44.43 -21.97 -3.48
CA SER A 102 43.70 -23.20 -3.82
C SER A 102 43.11 -23.06 -5.23
N PRO A 103 43.92 -23.21 -6.31
CA PRO A 103 43.49 -22.94 -7.68
C PRO A 103 42.34 -23.83 -8.18
N GLN A 104 42.18 -25.02 -7.60
CA GLN A 104 41.11 -25.98 -7.93
C GLN A 104 39.80 -25.74 -7.16
N ALA A 105 39.69 -24.64 -6.41
CA ALA A 105 38.49 -24.32 -5.64
C ALA A 105 37.26 -24.19 -6.56
N VAL A 106 36.20 -24.91 -6.23
CA VAL A 106 34.89 -24.81 -6.88
C VAL A 106 34.14 -23.65 -6.27
N VAL A 107 33.71 -22.69 -7.09
CA VAL A 107 33.09 -21.44 -6.63
C VAL A 107 31.63 -21.40 -7.04
N PHE A 108 30.75 -21.15 -6.07
CA PHE A 108 29.34 -20.88 -6.33
C PHE A 108 28.99 -19.49 -5.82
N ASN A 109 28.68 -18.57 -6.74
CA ASN A 109 28.03 -17.33 -6.36
C ASN A 109 26.60 -17.64 -5.92
N THR A 110 26.40 -17.73 -4.61
CA THR A 110 25.11 -17.99 -3.98
C THR A 110 24.46 -16.71 -3.43
N ILE A 111 24.96 -15.53 -3.80
CA ILE A 111 24.30 -14.25 -3.53
C ILE A 111 22.95 -14.26 -4.24
N CYS A 112 21.91 -13.80 -3.56
CA CYS A 112 20.57 -13.76 -4.14
C CYS A 112 20.48 -12.66 -5.20
N SER A 113 19.89 -12.97 -6.36
CA SER A 113 19.66 -11.96 -7.41
C SER A 113 18.81 -10.77 -6.96
N SER A 114 17.95 -10.96 -5.96
CA SER A 114 17.18 -9.87 -5.34
C SER A 114 18.04 -8.93 -4.48
N THR A 115 19.16 -9.43 -3.98
CA THR A 115 20.18 -8.65 -3.27
C THR A 115 21.04 -7.92 -4.29
N GLU A 116 21.58 -8.61 -5.29
CA GLU A 116 22.40 -8.01 -6.38
C GLU A 116 21.66 -6.84 -7.03
N ARG A 117 20.41 -7.05 -7.44
CA ARG A 117 19.59 -5.98 -8.05
C ARG A 117 19.40 -4.77 -7.14
N ARG A 118 19.21 -4.96 -5.84
CA ARG A 118 19.08 -3.84 -4.90
C ARG A 118 20.41 -3.11 -4.68
N GLN A 119 21.53 -3.83 -4.71
CA GLN A 119 22.87 -3.24 -4.65
C GLN A 119 23.13 -2.39 -5.91
N GLU A 120 22.75 -2.87 -7.09
CA GLU A 120 22.83 -2.08 -8.33
C GLU A 120 21.92 -0.84 -8.27
N GLU A 121 20.67 -1.02 -7.85
CA GLU A 121 19.69 0.07 -7.72
C GLU A 121 20.14 1.14 -6.71
N ILE A 122 20.77 0.76 -5.58
CA ILE A 122 21.25 1.73 -4.59
C ILE A 122 22.46 2.51 -5.08
N ILE A 123 23.38 1.87 -5.80
CA ILE A 123 24.56 2.51 -6.37
C ILE A 123 24.13 3.52 -7.44
N ALA A 124 23.23 3.12 -8.34
CA ALA A 124 22.69 4.01 -9.36
C ALA A 124 21.95 5.19 -8.73
N LEU A 125 21.06 4.94 -7.75
CA LEU A 125 20.31 5.99 -7.07
C LEU A 125 21.23 6.97 -6.31
N ALA A 126 22.27 6.47 -5.63
CA ALA A 126 23.20 7.32 -4.91
C ALA A 126 23.92 8.32 -5.82
N SER A 127 24.22 7.94 -7.06
CA SER A 127 24.90 8.80 -8.04
C SER A 127 24.03 9.95 -8.57
N GLU A 128 22.72 9.88 -8.40
CA GLU A 128 21.76 10.87 -8.94
C GLU A 128 21.18 11.79 -7.86
N MET A 129 21.47 11.55 -6.58
CA MET A 129 20.80 12.20 -5.44
C MET A 129 21.79 12.94 -4.53
N ASP A 130 21.36 14.07 -3.94
CA ASP A 130 22.18 14.84 -2.99
C ASP A 130 22.28 14.19 -1.61
N ALA A 131 21.27 13.40 -1.25
CA ALA A 131 21.25 12.58 -0.04
C ALA A 131 20.41 11.33 -0.23
N LEU A 132 20.70 10.28 0.55
CA LEU A 132 20.03 9.01 0.45
C LEU A 132 19.58 8.49 1.82
N PHE A 133 18.32 8.10 1.94
CA PHE A 133 17.76 7.47 3.14
C PHE A 133 17.60 5.98 2.90
N VAL A 134 18.29 5.15 3.70
CA VAL A 134 18.15 3.69 3.65
C VAL A 134 17.32 3.24 4.84
N VAL A 135 16.12 2.74 4.56
CA VAL A 135 15.11 2.42 5.57
C VAL A 135 15.16 0.95 5.97
N GLY A 136 15.31 0.68 7.26
CA GLY A 136 15.09 -0.63 7.85
C GLY A 136 15.88 -0.87 9.12
N GLY A 137 15.63 -2.02 9.75
CA GLY A 137 16.22 -2.36 11.05
C GLY A 137 17.74 -2.23 11.09
N LYS A 138 18.29 -1.66 12.17
CA LYS A 138 19.75 -1.52 12.36
C LYS A 138 20.47 -2.88 12.46
N ASN A 139 19.74 -3.91 12.86
CA ASN A 139 20.21 -5.28 12.94
C ASN A 139 20.06 -6.05 11.62
N SER A 140 19.49 -5.45 10.57
CA SER A 140 19.37 -6.07 9.25
C SER A 140 20.68 -5.94 8.48
N ALA A 141 21.40 -7.05 8.31
CA ALA A 141 22.63 -7.10 7.52
C ALA A 141 22.42 -6.58 6.09
N ASN A 142 21.31 -6.96 5.44
CA ASN A 142 20.98 -6.47 4.11
C ASN A 142 20.75 -4.95 4.08
N THR A 143 20.03 -4.40 5.07
CA THR A 143 19.77 -2.94 5.11
C THR A 143 21.05 -2.16 5.36
N ARG A 144 21.86 -2.62 6.32
CA ARG A 144 23.17 -2.02 6.63
C ARG A 144 24.06 -2.03 5.39
N ARG A 145 24.10 -3.14 4.65
CA ARG A 145 24.88 -3.25 3.42
C ARG A 145 24.45 -2.24 2.36
N LEU A 146 23.15 -1.99 2.19
CA LEU A 146 22.68 -0.98 1.26
C LEU A 146 23.12 0.43 1.69
N ALA A 147 23.11 0.73 3.00
CA ALA A 147 23.62 2.00 3.52
C ALA A 147 25.14 2.14 3.27
N ASP A 148 25.93 1.11 3.61
CA ASP A 148 27.38 1.12 3.37
C ASP A 148 27.73 1.32 1.89
N LEU A 149 26.95 0.71 0.99
CA LEU A 149 27.15 0.84 -0.46
C LEU A 149 26.82 2.24 -0.98
N ALA A 150 25.79 2.88 -0.43
CA ALA A 150 25.46 4.26 -0.74
C ALA A 150 26.52 5.24 -0.21
N GLU A 151 27.00 5.05 1.03
CA GLU A 151 28.08 5.85 1.62
C GLU A 151 29.37 5.78 0.80
N LYS A 152 29.70 4.60 0.25
CA LYS A 152 30.85 4.42 -0.66
C LYS A 152 30.78 5.23 -1.94
N GLN A 153 29.60 5.73 -2.34
CA GLN A 153 29.46 6.62 -3.49
C GLN A 153 29.74 8.09 -3.14
N ASN A 154 30.13 8.40 -1.88
CA ASN A 154 30.29 9.75 -1.34
C ASN A 154 28.98 10.56 -1.27
N THR A 155 27.84 9.89 -1.30
CA THR A 155 26.52 10.50 -1.11
C THR A 155 26.15 10.48 0.37
N PRO A 156 25.80 11.63 0.99
CA PRO A 156 25.28 11.69 2.35
C PRO A 156 24.17 10.65 2.57
N THR A 157 24.41 9.68 3.44
CA THR A 157 23.52 8.54 3.64
C THR A 157 23.00 8.47 5.07
N PHE A 158 21.70 8.23 5.22
CA PHE A 158 21.02 8.14 6.51
C PHE A 158 20.34 6.76 6.65
N HIS A 159 20.91 5.89 7.49
CA HIS A 159 20.26 4.63 7.86
C HIS A 159 19.26 4.87 9.01
N ILE A 160 17.96 4.79 8.70
CA ILE A 160 16.87 5.03 9.65
C ILE A 160 15.89 3.86 9.73
N GLU A 161 15.28 3.67 10.89
CA GLU A 161 14.21 2.69 11.11
C GLU A 161 12.83 3.34 11.01
N THR A 162 12.72 4.62 11.43
CA THR A 162 11.44 5.33 11.51
C THR A 162 11.53 6.79 11.07
N ALA A 163 10.38 7.36 10.67
CA ALA A 163 10.27 8.79 10.32
C ALA A 163 10.55 9.76 11.48
N GLU A 164 10.64 9.28 12.71
CA GLU A 164 10.97 10.08 13.89
C GLU A 164 12.45 10.49 13.90
N GLU A 165 13.33 9.66 13.36
CA GLU A 165 14.78 9.92 13.27
C GLU A 165 15.09 11.09 12.32
N ILE A 166 14.18 11.40 11.39
CA ILE A 166 14.29 12.56 10.49
C ILE A 166 14.12 13.88 11.25
N LYS A 167 13.54 13.86 12.46
CA LYS A 167 13.09 15.09 13.11
C LYS A 167 14.20 16.10 13.40
N ASN A 168 15.40 15.59 13.65
CA ASN A 168 16.57 16.37 14.04
C ASN A 168 17.55 16.60 12.88
N LEU A 169 17.22 16.12 11.67
CA LEU A 169 18.06 16.30 10.50
C LEU A 169 17.76 17.65 9.84
N ASP A 170 18.83 18.36 9.49
CA ASP A 170 18.76 19.51 8.58
C ASP A 170 18.74 19.01 7.14
N LEU A 171 17.60 19.21 6.47
CA LEU A 171 17.39 18.80 5.08
C LEU A 171 17.58 19.95 4.10
N THR A 172 17.89 21.16 4.57
CA THR A 172 18.06 22.34 3.71
C THR A 172 19.18 22.20 2.67
N PRO A 173 20.28 21.45 2.91
CA PRO A 173 21.34 21.30 1.90
C PRO A 173 20.96 20.41 0.71
N TYR A 174 19.91 19.61 0.81
CA TYR A 174 19.61 18.54 -0.17
C TYR A 174 18.39 18.91 -1.04
N GLN A 175 18.59 19.08 -2.34
CA GLN A 175 17.50 19.35 -3.29
C GLN A 175 16.83 18.05 -3.73
N SER A 176 17.63 17.04 -4.01
CA SER A 176 17.20 15.70 -4.40
C SER A 176 17.49 14.71 -3.27
N ILE A 177 16.46 14.01 -2.81
CA ILE A 177 16.59 13.00 -1.75
C ILE A 177 16.11 11.66 -2.29
N GLY A 178 17.01 10.69 -2.34
CA GLY A 178 16.70 9.30 -2.64
C GLY A 178 16.20 8.56 -1.40
N VAL A 179 15.24 7.66 -1.57
CA VAL A 179 14.79 6.75 -0.50
C VAL A 179 14.82 5.33 -1.01
N SER A 180 15.49 4.46 -0.27
CA SER A 180 15.50 3.01 -0.51
C SER A 180 15.27 2.26 0.79
N ALA A 181 15.04 0.95 0.71
CA ALA A 181 14.71 0.17 1.88
C ALA A 181 15.22 -1.27 1.79
N GLY A 182 15.52 -1.84 2.96
CA GLY A 182 15.87 -3.25 3.09
C GLY A 182 14.71 -4.19 2.73
N ALA A 183 15.03 -5.44 2.41
CA ALA A 183 14.03 -6.45 2.03
C ALA A 183 12.99 -6.74 3.12
N SER A 184 13.34 -6.53 4.39
CA SER A 184 12.46 -6.72 5.55
C SER A 184 11.67 -5.47 5.94
N THR A 185 11.82 -4.37 5.19
CA THR A 185 11.14 -3.10 5.48
C THR A 185 9.82 -3.04 4.71
N PRO A 186 8.68 -2.97 5.39
CA PRO A 186 7.39 -2.87 4.72
C PRO A 186 7.14 -1.48 4.12
N ASN A 187 6.36 -1.44 3.02
CA ASN A 187 6.08 -0.21 2.26
C ASN A 187 5.52 0.94 3.11
N TRP A 188 4.65 0.67 4.09
CA TRP A 188 4.05 1.74 4.90
C TRP A 188 5.08 2.52 5.73
N ILE A 189 6.22 1.92 6.08
CA ILE A 189 7.31 2.65 6.75
C ILE A 189 8.00 3.59 5.75
N ILE A 190 8.21 3.10 4.52
CA ILE A 190 8.77 3.90 3.42
C ILE A 190 7.85 5.08 3.11
N ASP A 191 6.54 4.86 2.98
CA ASP A 191 5.54 5.90 2.74
C ASP A 191 5.54 6.97 3.85
N GLN A 192 5.64 6.54 5.11
CA GLN A 192 5.73 7.48 6.24
C GLN A 192 6.98 8.36 6.21
N ILE A 193 8.10 7.81 5.72
CA ILE A 193 9.36 8.53 5.55
C ILE A 193 9.24 9.50 4.37
N MET A 194 8.75 9.03 3.23
CA MET A 194 8.48 9.85 2.04
C MET A 194 7.55 11.03 2.35
N ASP A 195 6.46 10.82 3.08
CA ASP A 195 5.56 11.89 3.50
C ASP A 195 6.26 12.91 4.42
N ASN A 196 7.10 12.45 5.36
CA ASN A 196 7.82 13.35 6.26
C ASN A 196 8.86 14.20 5.52
N LEU A 197 9.63 13.57 4.62
CA LEU A 197 10.59 14.24 3.76
C LEU A 197 9.90 15.26 2.86
N THR A 198 8.79 14.88 2.23
CA THR A 198 7.99 15.79 1.36
C THR A 198 7.46 16.99 2.14
N GLU A 199 6.94 16.76 3.35
CA GLU A 199 6.44 17.85 4.22
C GLU A 199 7.55 18.80 4.67
N ARG A 200 8.76 18.29 4.94
CA ARG A 200 9.91 19.09 5.41
C ARG A 200 10.64 19.80 4.28
N GLN A 201 10.91 19.13 3.17
CA GLN A 201 11.45 19.78 1.97
C GLN A 201 10.48 20.85 1.45
N GLY A 202 9.15 20.63 1.51
CA GLY A 202 8.14 21.65 1.18
C GLY A 202 8.08 22.86 2.14
N ARG A 203 8.83 22.84 3.25
CA ARG A 203 9.09 24.01 4.12
C ARG A 203 10.41 24.71 3.77
N SER A 204 11.43 23.97 3.35
CA SER A 204 12.74 24.49 2.92
C SER A 204 12.68 25.12 1.52
N HIS A 205 11.99 24.48 0.58
CA HIS A 205 11.68 25.02 -0.74
C HIS A 205 10.30 25.70 -0.67
N GLN A 206 10.29 27.03 -0.51
CA GLN A 206 9.09 27.89 -0.46
C GLN A 206 8.13 27.79 -1.67
N LYS A 207 8.35 26.87 -2.62
CA LYS A 207 7.55 26.70 -3.85
C LYS A 207 6.54 25.55 -3.82
N MET A 208 6.28 24.89 -2.69
CA MET A 208 5.10 24.03 -2.58
C MET A 208 3.87 24.93 -2.42
N GLY A 209 3.16 25.17 -3.53
CA GLY A 209 2.03 26.10 -3.58
C GLY A 209 0.99 25.84 -2.48
N LEU A 210 0.48 26.92 -1.87
CA LEU A 210 -0.53 26.88 -0.80
C LEU A 210 -1.69 25.91 -1.13
N LEU A 211 -2.13 25.89 -2.40
CA LEU A 211 -3.19 25.02 -2.90
C LEU A 211 -2.88 23.53 -2.70
N LEU A 212 -1.65 23.09 -2.97
CA LEU A 212 -1.26 21.69 -2.83
C LEU A 212 -1.22 21.27 -1.35
N LYS A 213 -0.79 22.17 -0.46
CA LYS A 213 -0.81 21.93 1.00
C LYS A 213 -2.25 21.78 1.51
N ILE A 214 -3.16 22.65 1.06
CA ILE A 214 -4.58 22.58 1.41
C ILE A 214 -5.18 21.27 0.86
N TRP A 215 -4.91 20.92 -0.39
CA TRP A 215 -5.40 19.69 -1.00
C TRP A 215 -4.94 18.44 -0.25
N LEU A 216 -3.64 18.33 0.05
CA LEU A 216 -3.09 17.21 0.85
C LEU A 216 -3.72 17.15 2.25
N TRP A 217 -3.98 18.29 2.89
CA TRP A 217 -4.67 18.34 4.17
C TRP A 217 -6.12 17.84 4.06
N MET A 218 -6.86 18.26 3.04
CA MET A 218 -8.23 17.79 2.79
C MET A 218 -8.28 16.28 2.52
N VAL A 219 -7.32 15.75 1.78
CA VAL A 219 -7.16 14.30 1.55
C VAL A 219 -6.88 13.59 2.87
N LYS A 220 -5.88 14.06 3.64
CA LYS A 220 -5.50 13.46 4.94
C LYS A 220 -6.63 13.42 5.97
N THR A 221 -7.56 14.36 5.89
CA THR A 221 -8.69 14.53 6.83
C THR A 221 -10.01 13.95 6.31
N ASP A 222 -10.01 13.26 5.17
CA ASP A 222 -11.20 12.74 4.47
C ASP A 222 -12.22 13.82 4.04
N PHE A 223 -11.87 15.10 4.17
CA PHE A 223 -12.71 16.22 3.72
C PHE A 223 -12.83 16.24 2.18
N TYR A 224 -11.78 15.81 1.49
CA TYR A 224 -11.79 15.69 0.03
C TYR A 224 -12.78 14.61 -0.47
N SER A 225 -12.83 13.47 0.22
CA SER A 225 -13.84 12.43 -0.03
C SER A 225 -15.27 12.92 0.22
N ALA A 226 -15.47 13.70 1.29
CA ALA A 226 -16.78 14.30 1.59
C ALA A 226 -17.25 15.26 0.48
N LEU A 227 -16.34 16.11 -0.01
CA LEU A 227 -16.61 16.98 -1.15
C LEU A 227 -16.95 16.17 -2.41
N GLY A 228 -16.19 15.10 -2.67
CA GLY A 228 -16.45 14.16 -3.76
C GLY A 228 -17.84 13.52 -3.70
N ALA A 229 -18.29 13.12 -2.51
CA ALA A 229 -19.64 12.60 -2.33
C ALA A 229 -20.72 13.63 -2.63
N GLY A 230 -20.51 14.90 -2.25
CA GLY A 230 -21.38 16.01 -2.62
C GLY A 230 -21.45 16.21 -4.14
N CYS A 231 -20.30 16.19 -4.82
CA CYS A 231 -20.25 16.26 -6.29
C CYS A 231 -21.01 15.10 -6.95
N LEU A 232 -20.83 13.86 -6.48
CA LEU A 232 -21.55 12.70 -7.00
C LEU A 232 -23.06 12.77 -6.74
N ALA A 233 -23.49 13.31 -5.59
CA ALA A 233 -24.90 13.53 -5.31
C ALA A 233 -25.53 14.58 -6.25
N LEU A 234 -24.81 15.68 -6.50
CA LEU A 234 -25.21 16.68 -7.49
C LEU A 234 -25.34 16.06 -8.89
N THR A 235 -24.32 15.32 -9.34
CA THR A 235 -24.33 14.61 -10.62
C THR A 235 -25.48 13.61 -10.69
N GLY A 236 -25.71 12.84 -9.63
CA GLY A 236 -26.77 11.85 -9.54
C GLY A 236 -28.16 12.46 -9.66
N MET A 237 -28.42 13.60 -9.01
CA MET A 237 -29.70 14.31 -9.14
C MET A 237 -29.96 14.80 -10.56
N LEU A 238 -28.95 15.38 -11.21
CA LEU A 238 -29.07 15.89 -12.57
C LEU A 238 -29.21 14.78 -13.62
N LEU A 239 -28.51 13.66 -13.46
CA LEU A 239 -28.68 12.47 -14.30
C LEU A 239 -30.11 11.91 -14.23
N GLN A 240 -30.69 11.94 -13.02
CA GLN A 240 -32.05 11.51 -12.73
C GLN A 240 -33.12 12.52 -13.16
N LYS A 241 -32.72 13.74 -13.56
CA LYS A 241 -33.62 14.87 -13.86
C LYS A 241 -34.52 15.25 -12.67
N ILE A 242 -34.01 15.09 -11.45
CA ILE A 242 -34.69 15.55 -10.23
C ILE A 242 -34.16 16.92 -9.78
N PRO A 243 -34.96 17.71 -9.05
CA PRO A 243 -34.53 19.00 -8.54
C PRO A 243 -33.28 18.89 -7.67
N VAL A 244 -32.32 19.79 -7.89
CA VAL A 244 -31.10 19.84 -7.09
C VAL A 244 -31.43 20.46 -5.74
N ARG A 245 -31.40 19.65 -4.67
CA ARG A 245 -31.51 20.12 -3.29
C ARG A 245 -30.17 20.15 -2.60
N PHE A 246 -29.85 21.30 -2.00
CA PHE A 246 -28.62 21.44 -1.21
C PHE A 246 -28.58 20.48 0.00
N SER A 247 -29.74 20.18 0.60
CA SER A 247 -29.84 19.21 1.70
C SER A 247 -29.33 17.83 1.29
N SER A 248 -29.68 17.35 0.09
CA SER A 248 -29.23 16.05 -0.42
C SER A 248 -27.71 15.99 -0.68
N ILE A 249 -27.13 17.09 -1.17
CA ILE A 249 -25.67 17.24 -1.34
C ILE A 249 -24.97 17.18 0.03
N ALA A 250 -25.50 17.94 1.00
CA ALA A 250 -24.97 17.98 2.35
C ALA A 250 -25.08 16.62 3.06
N VAL A 251 -26.21 15.92 2.92
CA VAL A 251 -26.41 14.57 3.48
C VAL A 251 -25.33 13.61 2.97
N ALA A 252 -25.08 13.57 1.65
CA ALA A 252 -24.05 12.71 1.08
C ALA A 252 -22.65 13.05 1.62
N ALA A 253 -22.29 14.34 1.65
CA ALA A 253 -20.98 14.79 2.15
C ALA A 253 -20.76 14.45 3.62
N PHE A 254 -21.72 14.80 4.49
CA PHE A 254 -21.61 14.56 5.94
C PHE A 254 -21.67 13.08 6.30
N PHE A 255 -22.51 12.28 5.63
CA PHE A 255 -22.58 10.84 5.84
C PHE A 255 -21.26 10.16 5.49
N VAL A 256 -20.72 10.48 4.31
CA VAL A 256 -19.45 9.91 3.86
C VAL A 256 -18.31 10.30 4.79
N TYR A 257 -18.21 11.58 5.16
CA TYR A 257 -17.21 12.05 6.14
C TYR A 257 -17.31 11.25 7.44
N ALA A 258 -18.51 11.18 8.03
CA ALA A 258 -18.74 10.48 9.29
C ALA A 258 -18.34 9.00 9.21
N MET A 259 -18.78 8.29 8.18
CA MET A 259 -18.52 6.87 8.04
C MET A 259 -17.05 6.55 7.81
N HIS A 260 -16.33 7.33 7.00
CA HIS A 260 -14.88 7.15 6.80
C HIS A 260 -14.10 7.38 8.08
N VAL A 261 -14.40 8.48 8.79
CA VAL A 261 -13.73 8.80 10.06
C VAL A 261 -14.01 7.73 11.11
N LEU A 262 -15.27 7.32 11.29
CA LEU A 262 -15.66 6.29 12.27
C LEU A 262 -15.01 4.94 11.95
N ASN A 263 -15.07 4.49 10.69
CA ASN A 263 -14.46 3.22 10.29
C ASN A 263 -12.96 3.20 10.53
N ARG A 264 -12.26 4.32 10.25
CA ARG A 264 -10.83 4.44 10.51
C ARG A 264 -10.51 4.44 12.01
N LEU A 265 -11.26 5.20 12.81
CA LEU A 265 -11.07 5.24 14.27
C LEU A 265 -11.30 3.87 14.94
N ILE A 266 -12.20 3.06 14.39
CA ILE A 266 -12.46 1.69 14.84
C ILE A 266 -11.33 0.76 14.39
N SER A 267 -10.91 0.82 13.12
CA SER A 267 -9.87 -0.07 12.58
C SER A 267 -8.51 0.14 13.26
N THR A 268 -8.10 1.40 13.50
CA THR A 268 -6.81 1.71 14.13
C THR A 268 -6.74 1.23 15.59
N ARG A 269 -7.87 1.05 16.28
CA ARG A 269 -7.89 0.52 17.66
C ARG A 269 -7.56 -0.97 17.72
N GLU A 270 -7.82 -1.72 16.65
CA GLU A 270 -7.65 -3.19 16.65
C GLU A 270 -6.30 -3.65 16.11
N SER A 271 -5.69 -2.95 15.14
CA SER A 271 -4.47 -3.43 14.48
C SER A 271 -3.18 -3.21 15.27
N GLY A 272 -3.12 -2.21 16.16
CA GLY A 272 -1.90 -1.81 16.89
C GLY A 272 -0.75 -1.29 16.01
N LEU A 273 -0.83 -1.51 14.70
CA LEU A 273 0.10 -1.11 13.65
C LEU A 273 -0.49 0.07 12.86
N ILE A 274 0.32 1.13 12.69
CA ILE A 274 0.01 2.33 11.90
C ILE A 274 0.21 1.97 10.42
N GLY A 275 -0.88 1.65 9.73
CA GLY A 275 -0.88 1.14 8.37
C GLY A 275 -0.98 2.21 7.28
N SER A 276 -1.43 3.44 7.58
CA SER A 276 -1.56 4.51 6.58
C SER A 276 -1.07 5.88 7.06
N PHE A 277 -0.68 6.73 6.11
CA PHE A 277 -0.24 8.11 6.38
C PHE A 277 -1.27 8.97 7.13
N ARG A 278 -2.57 8.68 6.97
CA ARG A 278 -3.67 9.42 7.63
C ARG A 278 -3.70 9.16 9.14
N GLU A 279 -3.33 7.96 9.58
CA GLU A 279 -3.50 7.52 10.97
C GLU A 279 -2.70 8.33 11.99
N LYS A 280 -1.54 8.90 11.63
CA LYS A 280 -0.75 9.76 12.53
C LYS A 280 -1.51 11.04 12.94
N SER A 281 -2.24 11.66 12.00
CA SER A 281 -3.03 12.88 12.28
C SER A 281 -4.26 12.55 13.13
N TYR A 282 -4.96 11.46 12.78
CA TYR A 282 -6.14 11.00 13.52
C TYR A 282 -5.84 10.61 14.96
N LEU A 283 -4.70 9.97 15.22
CA LEU A 283 -4.31 9.56 16.57
C LEU A 283 -4.00 10.75 17.48
N ARG A 284 -3.34 11.79 16.95
CA ARG A 284 -3.00 13.00 17.72
C ARG A 284 -4.24 13.77 18.18
N HIS A 285 -5.29 13.79 17.36
CA HIS A 285 -6.52 14.56 17.63
C HIS A 285 -7.78 13.68 17.68
N LYS A 286 -7.65 12.44 18.17
CA LYS A 286 -8.69 11.40 18.15
C LYS A 286 -10.05 11.86 18.68
N LYS A 287 -10.06 12.66 19.76
CA LYS A 287 -11.28 13.20 20.37
C LYS A 287 -12.02 14.14 19.43
N TYR A 288 -11.30 15.04 18.76
CA TYR A 288 -11.88 16.02 17.83
C TYR A 288 -12.46 15.33 16.58
N PHE A 289 -11.73 14.39 15.97
CA PHE A 289 -12.24 13.65 14.82
C PHE A 289 -13.47 12.80 15.17
N ARG A 290 -13.49 12.17 16.36
CA ARG A 290 -14.68 11.44 16.81
C ARG A 290 -15.89 12.36 16.97
N LEU A 291 -15.70 13.50 17.63
CA LEU A 291 -16.77 14.48 17.83
C LEU A 291 -17.28 14.99 16.48
N ALA A 292 -16.38 15.36 15.56
CA ALA A 292 -16.72 15.82 14.22
C ALA A 292 -17.49 14.77 13.42
N ALA A 293 -17.10 13.49 13.50
CA ALA A 293 -17.80 12.41 12.81
C ALA A 293 -19.21 12.16 13.37
N VAL A 294 -19.36 12.14 14.70
CA VAL A 294 -20.67 11.99 15.35
C VAL A 294 -21.58 13.18 15.04
N ALA A 295 -21.05 14.41 15.10
CA ALA A 295 -21.78 15.61 14.73
C ALA A 295 -22.21 15.59 13.25
N SER A 296 -21.31 15.20 12.35
CA SER A 296 -21.60 15.07 10.92
C SER A 296 -22.69 14.03 10.65
N LEU A 297 -22.63 12.87 11.32
CA LEU A 297 -23.66 11.85 11.19
C LEU A 297 -25.02 12.34 11.69
N ALA A 298 -25.05 13.05 12.83
CA ALA A 298 -26.27 13.63 13.36
C ALA A 298 -26.86 14.67 12.40
N ILE A 299 -26.03 15.55 11.85
CA ILE A 299 -26.44 16.54 10.83
C ILE A 299 -27.02 15.83 9.60
N ALA A 300 -26.34 14.80 9.08
CA ALA A 300 -26.83 14.04 7.92
C ALA A 300 -28.20 13.39 8.20
N LEU A 301 -28.39 12.81 9.38
CA LEU A 301 -29.67 12.20 9.78
C LEU A 301 -30.79 13.24 9.94
N VAL A 302 -30.51 14.40 10.55
CA VAL A 302 -31.48 15.48 10.72
C VAL A 302 -31.89 16.07 9.36
N LEU A 303 -30.94 16.36 8.49
CA LEU A 303 -31.21 16.83 7.13
C LEU A 303 -32.00 15.80 6.32
N SER A 304 -31.66 14.51 6.46
CA SER A 304 -32.37 13.43 5.79
C SER A 304 -33.81 13.30 6.30
N LEU A 305 -34.07 13.53 7.59
CA LEU A 305 -35.41 13.52 8.18
C LEU A 305 -36.24 14.72 7.71
N ALA A 306 -35.60 15.90 7.60
CA ALA A 306 -36.23 17.09 7.03
C ALA A 306 -36.62 16.90 5.55
N ASN A 307 -35.87 16.08 4.81
CA ASN A 307 -36.19 15.71 3.43
C ASN A 307 -37.37 14.71 3.36
N SER A 308 -37.25 13.54 3.99
CA SER A 308 -38.35 12.57 4.10
C SER A 308 -38.10 11.53 5.20
N LYS A 309 -39.18 10.99 5.80
CA LYS A 309 -39.08 9.90 6.79
C LYS A 309 -38.43 8.64 6.20
N LEU A 310 -38.69 8.34 4.93
CA LEU A 310 -38.14 7.17 4.26
C LEU A 310 -36.64 7.33 3.98
N SER A 311 -36.20 8.52 3.55
CA SER A 311 -34.78 8.86 3.39
C SER A 311 -34.04 8.72 4.73
N PHE A 312 -34.61 9.25 5.83
CA PHE A 312 -34.05 9.08 7.17
C PHE A 312 -33.89 7.61 7.56
N LEU A 313 -34.94 6.80 7.38
CA LEU A 313 -34.91 5.38 7.74
C LEU A 313 -33.82 4.64 6.94
N LEU A 314 -33.73 4.90 5.65
CA LEU A 314 -32.71 4.31 4.77
C LEU A 314 -31.29 4.71 5.21
N LEU A 315 -31.06 6.00 5.46
CA LEU A 315 -29.77 6.52 5.93
C LEU A 315 -29.40 5.95 7.30
N PHE A 316 -30.37 5.82 8.21
CA PHE A 316 -30.17 5.24 9.53
C PHE A 316 -29.76 3.75 9.43
N ILE A 317 -30.45 2.97 8.58
CA ILE A 317 -30.14 1.55 8.36
C ILE A 317 -28.72 1.38 7.81
N ILE A 318 -28.33 2.14 6.78
CA ILE A 318 -26.97 2.01 6.20
C ILE A 318 -25.90 2.48 7.19
N SER A 319 -26.19 3.47 8.03
CA SER A 319 -25.29 3.94 9.09
C SER A 319 -25.11 2.88 10.17
N LEU A 320 -26.20 2.24 10.60
CA LEU A 320 -26.17 1.13 11.55
C LEU A 320 -25.41 -0.07 10.97
N ALA A 321 -25.67 -0.45 9.73
CA ALA A 321 -24.96 -1.52 9.03
C ALA A 321 -23.45 -1.25 8.97
N GLY A 322 -23.05 0.01 8.70
CA GLY A 322 -21.65 0.43 8.73
C GLY A 322 -21.01 0.31 10.12
N GLY A 323 -21.73 0.63 11.19
CA GLY A 323 -21.26 0.40 12.57
C GLY A 323 -21.14 -1.08 12.93
N LEU A 324 -22.17 -1.86 12.58
CA LEU A 324 -22.24 -3.30 12.82
C LEU A 324 -21.21 -4.10 12.00
N TYR A 325 -20.72 -3.56 10.88
CA TYR A 325 -19.73 -4.20 10.01
C TYR A 325 -18.47 -4.68 10.75
N ASN A 326 -18.06 -3.94 11.79
CA ASN A 326 -16.90 -4.26 12.62
C ASN A 326 -17.24 -5.10 13.86
N MET A 327 -18.53 -5.34 14.16
CA MET A 327 -18.97 -6.11 15.33
C MET A 327 -18.92 -7.62 15.05
N LYS A 328 -18.67 -8.41 16.10
CA LYS A 328 -18.82 -9.87 16.05
C LYS A 328 -20.31 -10.19 16.10
N ILE A 329 -20.86 -10.62 14.98
CA ILE A 329 -22.30 -10.94 14.85
C ILE A 329 -22.55 -12.41 15.18
N LEU A 330 -21.57 -13.29 14.90
CA LEU A 330 -21.70 -14.74 15.07
C LEU A 330 -20.86 -15.24 16.26
N PRO A 331 -21.47 -15.95 17.24
CA PRO A 331 -20.72 -16.61 18.31
C PRO A 331 -20.01 -17.89 17.81
N GLY A 332 -18.80 -18.16 18.31
CA GLY A 332 -18.06 -19.41 18.10
C GLY A 332 -16.80 -19.32 17.21
N ASN A 333 -16.09 -20.43 17.06
CA ASN A 333 -14.78 -20.55 16.37
C ASN A 333 -14.89 -20.73 14.84
N ARG A 334 -15.89 -20.10 14.19
CA ARG A 334 -16.07 -20.18 12.73
C ARG A 334 -15.16 -19.17 12.01
N ARG A 335 -14.79 -19.48 10.75
CA ARG A 335 -13.87 -18.69 9.91
C ARG A 335 -14.33 -17.25 9.65
N PHE A 336 -15.65 -16.99 9.68
CA PHE A 336 -16.24 -15.66 9.48
C PHE A 336 -17.09 -15.29 10.69
N GLN A 337 -16.57 -14.44 11.58
CA GLN A 337 -17.27 -13.95 12.79
C GLN A 337 -17.88 -12.56 12.58
N ARG A 338 -17.36 -11.81 11.59
CA ARG A 338 -17.71 -10.43 11.27
C ARG A 338 -18.01 -10.31 9.78
N LEU A 339 -18.82 -9.32 9.39
CA LEU A 339 -19.05 -9.00 7.97
C LEU A 339 -17.75 -8.57 7.26
N ARG A 340 -16.81 -7.97 8.02
CA ARG A 340 -15.47 -7.64 7.53
C ARG A 340 -14.60 -8.84 7.18
N ASP A 341 -14.87 -10.00 7.75
CA ASP A 341 -14.06 -11.20 7.50
C ASP A 341 -14.32 -11.77 6.10
N ILE A 342 -15.40 -11.35 5.44
CA ILE A 342 -15.75 -11.78 4.09
C ILE A 342 -14.82 -11.09 3.07
N PRO A 343 -14.13 -11.87 2.21
CA PRO A 343 -13.37 -11.37 1.07
C PRO A 343 -14.01 -10.24 0.27
N GLY A 344 -13.33 -9.10 0.19
CA GLY A 344 -13.76 -7.96 -0.64
C GLY A 344 -15.04 -7.25 -0.19
N SER A 345 -15.63 -7.64 0.94
CA SER A 345 -16.88 -7.06 1.44
C SER A 345 -16.76 -5.57 1.74
N LYS A 346 -15.60 -5.10 2.22
CA LYS A 346 -15.28 -3.67 2.42
C LYS A 346 -15.59 -2.84 1.18
N ASN A 347 -15.02 -3.23 0.03
CA ASN A 347 -15.14 -2.47 -1.22
C ASN A 347 -16.57 -2.45 -1.71
N PHE A 348 -17.24 -3.61 -1.65
CA PHE A 348 -18.63 -3.76 -2.06
C PHE A 348 -19.57 -2.91 -1.19
N PHE A 349 -19.56 -3.10 0.13
CA PHE A 349 -20.46 -2.37 1.04
C PHE A 349 -20.19 -0.87 1.06
N THR A 350 -18.91 -0.45 0.94
CA THR A 350 -18.59 0.98 0.82
C THR A 350 -19.19 1.58 -0.45
N ALA A 351 -19.05 0.91 -1.59
CA ALA A 351 -19.61 1.35 -2.87
C ALA A 351 -21.15 1.39 -2.84
N VAL A 352 -21.80 0.39 -2.24
CA VAL A 352 -23.26 0.37 -2.03
C VAL A 352 -23.70 1.54 -1.15
N ALA A 353 -23.04 1.78 -0.01
CA ALA A 353 -23.40 2.86 0.89
C ALA A 353 -23.31 4.24 0.21
N TRP A 354 -22.25 4.47 -0.59
CA TRP A 354 -22.12 5.68 -1.39
C TRP A 354 -23.18 5.77 -2.48
N GLY A 355 -23.47 4.69 -3.20
CA GLY A 355 -24.52 4.66 -4.23
C GLY A 355 -25.89 4.96 -3.64
N ILE A 356 -26.20 4.40 -2.46
CA ILE A 356 -27.43 4.71 -1.73
C ILE A 356 -27.46 6.20 -1.37
N ALA A 357 -26.38 6.72 -0.77
CA ALA A 357 -26.35 8.09 -0.28
C ALA A 357 -26.41 9.15 -1.41
N THR A 358 -25.81 8.87 -2.56
CA THR A 358 -25.65 9.85 -3.66
C THR A 358 -26.69 9.71 -4.77
N ALA A 359 -27.22 8.51 -5.02
CA ALA A 359 -28.19 8.27 -6.09
C ALA A 359 -29.59 7.97 -5.57
N ILE A 360 -29.72 7.12 -4.53
CA ILE A 360 -31.02 6.63 -4.06
C ILE A 360 -31.70 7.60 -3.11
N LEU A 361 -30.99 8.09 -2.09
CA LEU A 361 -31.57 9.01 -1.09
C LEU A 361 -32.19 10.27 -1.72
N PRO A 362 -31.56 10.93 -2.71
CA PRO A 362 -32.18 12.07 -3.38
C PRO A 362 -33.48 11.71 -4.12
N ALA A 363 -33.53 10.57 -4.81
CA ALA A 363 -34.72 10.10 -5.52
C ALA A 363 -35.89 9.83 -4.56
N VAL A 364 -35.58 9.12 -3.47
CA VAL A 364 -36.54 8.79 -2.40
C VAL A 364 -37.09 10.06 -1.75
N SER A 365 -36.27 11.12 -1.59
CA SER A 365 -36.73 12.38 -1.03
C SER A 365 -37.73 13.14 -1.90
N GLU A 366 -37.77 12.84 -3.20
CA GLU A 366 -38.73 13.39 -4.16
C GLU A 366 -39.88 12.41 -4.45
N ASN A 367 -40.07 11.39 -3.61
CA ASN A 367 -41.07 10.32 -3.76
C ASN A 367 -41.00 9.58 -5.12
N GLN A 368 -39.82 9.51 -5.75
CA GLN A 368 -39.61 8.66 -6.91
C GLN A 368 -39.29 7.22 -6.48
N THR A 369 -39.96 6.25 -7.09
CA THR A 369 -39.84 4.83 -6.72
C THR A 369 -38.65 4.14 -7.38
N PHE A 370 -38.54 4.24 -8.71
CA PHE A 370 -37.40 3.73 -9.47
C PHE A 370 -37.39 4.36 -10.87
N SER A 371 -36.22 4.83 -11.32
CA SER A 371 -36.03 5.33 -12.69
C SER A 371 -34.77 4.74 -13.30
N ALA A 372 -34.72 4.64 -14.63
CA ALA A 372 -33.51 4.20 -15.33
C ALA A 372 -32.32 5.14 -15.04
N GLY A 373 -32.57 6.45 -14.91
CA GLY A 373 -31.56 7.43 -14.50
C GLY A 373 -31.02 7.18 -13.09
N MET A 374 -31.85 6.70 -12.17
CA MET A 374 -31.44 6.33 -10.81
C MET A 374 -30.50 5.12 -10.83
N ALA A 375 -30.80 4.11 -11.67
CA ALA A 375 -29.92 2.97 -11.86
C ALA A 375 -28.58 3.38 -12.46
N VAL A 376 -28.57 4.25 -13.48
CA VAL A 376 -27.32 4.76 -14.09
C VAL A 376 -26.50 5.57 -13.07
N ALA A 377 -27.14 6.46 -12.31
CA ALA A 377 -26.48 7.23 -11.25
C ALA A 377 -25.90 6.32 -10.15
N PHE A 378 -26.63 5.29 -9.73
CA PHE A 378 -26.14 4.31 -8.77
C PHE A 378 -24.94 3.53 -9.30
N VAL A 379 -25.02 3.00 -10.53
CA VAL A 379 -23.92 2.25 -11.16
C VAL A 379 -22.68 3.11 -11.34
N LEU A 380 -22.85 4.40 -11.70
CA LEU A 380 -21.76 5.37 -11.75
C LEU A 380 -21.05 5.48 -10.40
N THR A 381 -21.77 5.90 -9.35
CA THR A 381 -21.15 6.06 -8.02
C THR A 381 -20.56 4.75 -7.52
N PHE A 382 -21.29 3.63 -7.63
CA PHE A 382 -20.82 2.32 -7.21
C PHE A 382 -19.50 1.96 -7.89
N SER A 383 -19.42 2.10 -9.21
CA SER A 383 -18.24 1.73 -9.99
C SER A 383 -17.04 2.61 -9.64
N LEU A 384 -17.22 3.94 -9.57
CA LEU A 384 -16.13 4.87 -9.22
C LEU A 384 -15.59 4.57 -7.81
N VAL A 385 -16.48 4.39 -6.83
CA VAL A 385 -16.10 4.13 -5.43
C VAL A 385 -15.47 2.75 -5.26
N PHE A 386 -16.02 1.73 -5.92
CA PHE A 386 -15.48 0.38 -5.88
C PHE A 386 -14.08 0.32 -6.50
N ILE A 387 -13.89 0.91 -7.68
CA ILE A 387 -12.58 0.98 -8.34
C ILE A 387 -11.58 1.72 -7.47
N ARG A 388 -11.93 2.89 -6.93
CA ARG A 388 -11.06 3.64 -6.03
C ARG A 388 -10.67 2.81 -4.80
N SER A 389 -11.64 2.16 -4.16
CA SER A 389 -11.40 1.39 -2.94
C SER A 389 -10.51 0.17 -3.20
N ALA A 390 -10.76 -0.56 -4.28
CA ALA A 390 -9.95 -1.70 -4.69
C ALA A 390 -8.55 -1.29 -5.18
N MET A 391 -8.40 -0.12 -5.81
CA MET A 391 -7.08 0.43 -6.15
C MET A 391 -6.27 0.78 -4.89
N SER A 392 -6.93 1.30 -3.85
CA SER A 392 -6.30 1.50 -2.54
C SER A 392 -5.79 0.18 -1.96
N ASP A 393 -6.63 -0.87 -1.97
CA ASP A 393 -6.22 -2.19 -1.47
C ASP A 393 -5.06 -2.80 -2.30
N ILE A 394 -4.91 -2.45 -3.59
CA ILE A 394 -3.74 -2.87 -4.40
C ILE A 394 -2.45 -2.24 -3.85
N MET A 395 -2.50 -0.97 -3.44
CA MET A 395 -1.34 -0.29 -2.85
C MET A 395 -0.99 -0.89 -1.49
N ASP A 396 -2.03 -1.25 -0.72
CA ASP A 396 -1.89 -1.82 0.63
C ASP A 396 -1.72 -3.35 0.65
N ILE A 397 -1.56 -4.01 -0.50
CA ILE A 397 -1.55 -5.49 -0.60
C ILE A 397 -0.52 -6.16 0.32
N GLN A 398 0.65 -5.53 0.53
CA GLN A 398 1.68 -6.07 1.43
C GLN A 398 1.24 -5.94 2.90
N SER A 399 0.70 -4.78 3.27
CA SER A 399 0.13 -4.48 4.59
C SER A 399 -1.00 -5.44 4.93
N ASP A 400 -1.94 -5.61 4.00
CA ASP A 400 -3.09 -6.48 4.18
C ASP A 400 -2.67 -7.95 4.32
N LYS A 401 -1.67 -8.42 3.54
CA LYS A 401 -1.10 -9.76 3.70
C LYS A 401 -0.49 -9.96 5.09
N LEU A 402 0.29 -9.01 5.58
CA LEU A 402 0.96 -9.09 6.87
C LEU A 402 -0.04 -9.05 8.04
N LEU A 403 -1.16 -8.33 7.88
CA LEU A 403 -2.26 -8.28 8.85
C LEU A 403 -3.25 -9.45 8.71
N GLY A 404 -3.06 -10.36 7.76
CA GLY A 404 -3.96 -11.47 7.49
C GLY A 404 -5.35 -11.06 6.96
N ARG A 405 -5.44 -9.90 6.29
CA ARG A 405 -6.69 -9.40 5.69
C ARG A 405 -6.91 -10.03 4.31
N GLU A 406 -8.08 -10.61 4.11
CA GLU A 406 -8.49 -11.20 2.83
C GLU A 406 -9.11 -10.14 1.88
N THR A 407 -8.33 -9.14 1.45
CA THR A 407 -8.80 -8.18 0.42
C THR A 407 -8.76 -8.80 -0.98
N ILE A 408 -9.52 -8.24 -1.94
CA ILE A 408 -9.57 -8.72 -3.33
C ILE A 408 -8.16 -8.93 -3.91
N PRO A 409 -7.25 -7.93 -3.90
CA PRO A 409 -5.91 -8.11 -4.45
C PRO A 409 -5.05 -9.12 -3.70
N VAL A 410 -5.31 -9.37 -2.41
CA VAL A 410 -4.61 -10.42 -1.65
C VAL A 410 -5.01 -11.81 -2.15
N ILE A 411 -6.29 -12.01 -2.48
CA ILE A 411 -6.84 -13.32 -2.86
C ILE A 411 -6.57 -13.65 -4.32
N ILE A 412 -6.90 -12.74 -5.23
CA ILE A 412 -6.79 -13.00 -6.68
C ILE A 412 -5.50 -12.43 -7.30
N GLY A 413 -4.73 -11.65 -6.54
CA GLY A 413 -3.49 -11.01 -6.99
C GLY A 413 -3.71 -9.62 -7.60
N LYS A 414 -2.62 -8.85 -7.70
CA LYS A 414 -2.61 -7.48 -8.26
C LYS A 414 -3.12 -7.45 -9.71
N GLU A 415 -2.57 -8.28 -10.59
CA GLU A 415 -2.86 -8.26 -12.03
C GLU A 415 -4.33 -8.61 -12.31
N LYS A 416 -4.85 -9.67 -11.70
CA LYS A 416 -6.25 -10.07 -11.87
C LYS A 416 -7.21 -9.01 -11.32
N THR A 417 -6.88 -8.39 -10.19
CA THR A 417 -7.66 -7.25 -9.66
C THR A 417 -7.67 -6.10 -10.65
N GLN A 418 -6.53 -5.70 -11.22
CA GLN A 418 -6.49 -4.63 -12.24
C GLN A 418 -7.35 -4.97 -13.46
N VAL A 419 -7.34 -6.22 -13.94
CA VAL A 419 -8.20 -6.67 -15.04
C VAL A 419 -9.68 -6.54 -14.67
N LEU A 420 -10.07 -7.02 -13.48
CA LEU A 420 -11.44 -6.89 -12.97
C LEU A 420 -11.89 -5.42 -12.94
N LEU A 421 -11.06 -4.52 -12.40
CA LEU A 421 -11.40 -3.10 -12.30
C LEU A 421 -11.52 -2.43 -13.67
N LYS A 422 -10.67 -2.80 -14.64
CA LYS A 422 -10.80 -2.34 -16.03
C LYS A 422 -12.09 -2.84 -16.70
N ILE A 423 -12.51 -4.08 -16.43
CA ILE A 423 -13.80 -4.60 -16.92
C ILE A 423 -14.97 -3.79 -16.36
N ILE A 424 -15.00 -3.54 -15.05
CA ILE A 424 -16.03 -2.70 -14.41
C ILE A 424 -16.05 -1.31 -15.04
N LEU A 425 -14.87 -0.71 -15.27
CA LEU A 425 -14.75 0.60 -15.90
C LEU A 425 -15.27 0.62 -17.35
N MET A 426 -15.00 -0.43 -18.13
CA MET A 426 -15.51 -0.58 -19.50
C MET A 426 -17.03 -0.76 -19.54
N ILE A 427 -17.60 -1.53 -18.61
CA ILE A 427 -19.05 -1.67 -18.48
C ILE A 427 -19.68 -0.31 -18.17
N LEU A 428 -19.10 0.45 -17.24
CA LEU A 428 -19.55 1.81 -16.93
C LEU A 428 -19.50 2.73 -18.16
N LEU A 429 -18.40 2.68 -18.94
CA LEU A 429 -18.28 3.46 -20.17
C LEU A 429 -19.41 3.16 -21.15
N ILE A 430 -19.70 1.88 -21.40
CA ILE A 430 -20.77 1.44 -22.29
C ILE A 430 -22.13 1.96 -21.80
N ILE A 431 -22.41 1.84 -20.50
CA ILE A 431 -23.66 2.33 -19.91
C ILE A 431 -23.81 3.84 -20.11
N LEU A 432 -22.75 4.64 -19.87
CA LEU A 432 -22.80 6.09 -20.01
C LEU A 432 -22.99 6.57 -21.46
N LEU A 433 -22.44 5.83 -22.43
CA LEU A 433 -22.58 6.13 -23.86
C LEU A 433 -23.97 5.77 -24.40
N ILE A 434 -24.54 4.65 -23.95
CA ILE A 434 -25.86 4.17 -24.40
C ILE A 434 -26.99 4.91 -23.70
N SER A 435 -26.81 5.34 -22.44
CA SER A 435 -27.91 5.87 -21.62
C SER A 435 -28.67 7.07 -22.19
N PRO A 436 -28.07 8.03 -22.94
CA PRO A 436 -28.84 9.08 -23.61
C PRO A 436 -29.69 8.56 -24.75
N ALA A 437 -29.11 7.71 -25.61
CA ALA A 437 -29.79 7.16 -26.78
C ALA A 437 -30.94 6.23 -26.38
N ALA A 438 -30.78 5.50 -25.26
CA ALA A 438 -31.82 4.67 -24.68
C ALA A 438 -32.88 5.46 -23.88
N GLY A 439 -32.73 6.79 -23.77
CA GLY A 439 -33.64 7.66 -23.02
C GLY A 439 -33.55 7.52 -21.49
N TRP A 440 -32.57 6.78 -20.97
CA TRP A 440 -32.37 6.56 -19.54
C TRP A 440 -31.86 7.81 -18.82
N THR A 441 -31.04 8.63 -19.49
CA THR A 441 -30.46 9.86 -18.95
C THR A 441 -30.51 11.00 -19.97
N GLY A 442 -30.19 12.22 -19.53
CA GLY A 442 -29.89 13.32 -20.47
C GLY A 442 -28.47 13.21 -21.07
N PRO A 443 -28.09 14.14 -21.97
CA PRO A 443 -26.74 14.19 -22.59
C PRO A 443 -25.59 14.35 -21.58
N LEU A 444 -25.89 14.75 -20.34
CA LEU A 444 -24.94 14.85 -19.24
C LEU A 444 -24.11 13.56 -19.05
N SER A 445 -24.67 12.37 -19.30
CA SER A 445 -23.91 11.12 -19.13
C SER A 445 -22.69 11.02 -20.07
N LEU A 446 -22.73 11.68 -21.24
CA LEU A 446 -21.59 11.75 -22.15
C LEU A 446 -20.43 12.56 -21.57
N PHE A 447 -20.72 13.62 -20.82
CA PHE A 447 -19.70 14.40 -20.10
C PHE A 447 -19.04 13.60 -18.98
N LEU A 448 -19.76 12.63 -18.40
CA LEU A 448 -19.24 11.77 -17.33
C LEU A 448 -18.26 10.70 -17.84
N VAL A 449 -18.11 10.55 -19.16
CA VAL A 449 -17.00 9.79 -19.77
C VAL A 449 -15.64 10.37 -19.33
N LEU A 450 -15.56 11.66 -19.01
CA LEU A 450 -14.34 12.26 -18.45
C LEU A 450 -13.89 11.59 -17.15
N CYS A 451 -14.82 11.14 -16.29
CA CYS A 451 -14.48 10.36 -15.09
C CYS A 451 -13.82 9.02 -15.46
N VAL A 452 -14.33 8.36 -16.50
CA VAL A 452 -13.81 7.08 -16.98
C VAL A 452 -12.38 7.26 -17.52
N LEU A 453 -12.18 8.27 -18.37
CA LEU A 453 -10.87 8.60 -18.94
C LEU A 453 -9.86 8.94 -17.83
N TYR A 454 -10.28 9.69 -16.82
CA TYR A 454 -9.43 10.03 -15.69
C TYR A 454 -9.00 8.81 -14.88
N ILE A 455 -9.92 7.89 -14.56
CA ILE A 455 -9.56 6.64 -13.87
C ILE A 455 -8.60 5.80 -14.73
N TRP A 456 -8.76 5.80 -16.05
CA TRP A 456 -7.82 5.12 -16.95
C TRP A 456 -6.39 5.69 -16.83
N ILE A 457 -6.25 7.00 -16.66
CA ILE A 457 -4.97 7.66 -16.37
C ILE A 457 -4.45 7.19 -15.00
N CYS A 458 -5.31 7.16 -13.97
CA CYS A 458 -4.93 6.70 -12.64
C CYS A 458 -4.42 5.25 -12.62
N PHE A 459 -4.95 4.35 -13.46
CA PHE A 459 -4.41 2.99 -13.58
C PHE A 459 -2.94 2.99 -14.03
N ARG A 460 -2.55 3.86 -14.97
CA ARG A 460 -1.16 3.96 -15.42
C ARG A 460 -0.26 4.56 -14.34
N LEU A 461 -0.76 5.55 -13.61
CA LEU A 461 -0.04 6.20 -12.51
C LEU A 461 0.17 5.25 -11.32
N CYS A 462 -0.78 4.38 -11.01
CA CYS A 462 -0.63 3.41 -9.92
C CYS A 462 0.24 2.22 -10.32
N ASP A 463 0.40 1.95 -11.61
CA ASP A 463 1.19 0.82 -12.08
C ASP A 463 2.68 1.17 -12.23
N ARG A 464 2.98 2.37 -12.72
CA ARG A 464 4.32 2.95 -12.60
C ARG A 464 4.49 3.35 -11.14
N ARG A 465 5.36 2.70 -10.36
CA ARG A 465 5.68 3.11 -8.97
C ARG A 465 6.19 4.57 -8.97
N SER A 466 5.30 5.54 -8.96
CA SER A 466 5.54 6.88 -9.51
C SER A 466 6.34 7.80 -8.58
N GLY A 467 7.02 7.25 -7.56
CA GLY A 467 7.67 8.02 -6.50
C GLY A 467 6.73 8.92 -5.70
N LEU A 468 5.42 8.87 -5.97
CA LEU A 468 4.41 9.70 -5.30
C LEU A 468 4.09 9.09 -3.94
N SER A 469 3.91 9.95 -2.94
CA SER A 469 3.49 9.50 -1.62
C SER A 469 2.08 8.91 -1.67
N GLY A 470 1.78 7.97 -0.76
CA GLY A 470 0.46 7.34 -0.67
C GLY A 470 -0.68 8.36 -0.56
N ALA A 471 -0.44 9.50 0.12
CA ALA A 471 -1.40 10.61 0.20
C ALA A 471 -1.74 11.21 -1.16
N THR A 472 -0.74 11.39 -2.00
CA THR A 472 -0.92 11.98 -3.32
C THR A 472 -1.68 11.01 -4.22
N ILE A 473 -1.34 9.72 -4.19
CA ILE A 473 -2.04 8.72 -5.00
C ILE A 473 -3.49 8.57 -4.57
N GLU A 474 -3.78 8.50 -3.27
CA GLU A 474 -5.16 8.47 -2.79
C GLU A 474 -5.95 9.72 -3.20
N GLY A 475 -5.34 10.90 -3.08
CA GLY A 475 -5.96 12.16 -3.50
C GLY A 475 -6.28 12.16 -5.00
N LEU A 476 -5.35 11.67 -5.84
CA LEU A 476 -5.59 11.53 -7.27
C LEU A 476 -6.77 10.58 -7.54
N LEU A 477 -6.84 9.43 -6.87
CA LEU A 477 -7.98 8.52 -7.04
C LEU A 477 -9.32 9.16 -6.61
N GLU A 478 -9.34 9.88 -5.49
CA GLU A 478 -10.53 10.61 -5.00
C GLU A 478 -10.94 11.78 -5.94
N THR A 479 -9.99 12.34 -6.69
CA THR A 479 -10.26 13.43 -7.65
C THR A 479 -11.26 13.01 -8.73
N SER A 480 -11.38 11.70 -9.02
CA SER A 480 -12.38 11.17 -9.94
C SER A 480 -13.83 11.55 -9.56
N TYR A 481 -14.11 11.68 -8.27
CA TYR A 481 -15.42 12.11 -7.76
C TYR A 481 -15.67 13.60 -8.01
N ILE A 482 -14.63 14.42 -7.87
CA ILE A 482 -14.69 15.86 -8.10
C ILE A 482 -14.86 16.15 -9.59
N ILE A 483 -14.21 15.36 -10.45
CA ILE A 483 -14.36 15.45 -11.91
C ILE A 483 -15.82 15.23 -12.32
N ALA A 484 -16.60 14.41 -11.61
CA ALA A 484 -18.03 14.26 -11.89
C ALA A 484 -18.79 15.59 -11.69
N GLY A 485 -18.42 16.38 -10.68
CA GLY A 485 -18.96 17.72 -10.45
C GLY A 485 -18.50 18.74 -11.50
N PHE A 486 -17.22 18.70 -11.90
CA PHE A 486 -16.73 19.56 -12.99
C PHE A 486 -17.34 19.21 -14.34
N ALA A 487 -17.62 17.94 -14.61
CA ALA A 487 -18.30 17.49 -15.82
C ALA A 487 -19.74 18.02 -15.88
N VAL A 488 -20.43 18.10 -14.74
CA VAL A 488 -21.73 18.78 -14.62
C VAL A 488 -21.61 20.26 -14.97
N TRP A 489 -20.61 20.96 -14.40
CA TRP A 489 -20.41 22.37 -14.70
C TRP A 489 -20.10 22.61 -16.18
N GLY A 490 -19.22 21.81 -16.78
CA GLY A 490 -18.91 21.88 -18.20
C GLY A 490 -20.14 21.62 -19.09
N TRP A 491 -21.02 20.70 -18.69
CA TRP A 491 -22.29 20.46 -19.38
C TRP A 491 -23.22 21.68 -19.35
N PHE A 492 -23.31 22.39 -18.21
CA PHE A 492 -24.10 23.62 -18.11
C PHE A 492 -23.52 24.79 -18.90
N VAL A 493 -22.19 24.86 -19.10
CA VAL A 493 -21.56 25.93 -19.88
C VAL A 493 -21.77 25.74 -21.38
N ILE A 494 -21.88 24.49 -21.84
CA ILE A 494 -22.03 24.15 -23.27
C ILE A 494 -23.51 24.12 -23.71
N ARG A 495 -24.43 23.92 -22.77
CA ARG A 495 -25.89 23.93 -22.98
C ARG A 495 -26.44 25.34 -22.89
#